data_AF-A0A511UY21-F1
#
_entry.id   AF-A0A511UY21-F1
#
_cell.length_a   1.000
_cell.length_b   1.000
_cell.length_c   1.000
_cell.angle_alpha   90.00
_cell.angle_beta   90.00
_cell.angle_gamma   90.00
#
_symmetry.space_group_name_H-M   'P 1'
#
loop_
_entity.id
_entity.type
_entity.pdbx_description
1 polymer ?
#
loop_
_entity_poly.entity_id
_entity_poly.type
_entity_poly.pdbx_seq_one_letter_code
_entity_poly.pdbx_strand_id
1 'polypeptide(L)'
;MGVKYVVLDKMPRTDLMEVIVSLHQNVFGADNLVNKIKDKQKLLFNLALDGEKLVGYKIGYELDKNKFYSWLGGGDSSYRKQCVISINI
;
A
#
# COMPACT_ATOMS: atom_id res chain seq x y z
N MET A 1 13.17 1.54 -17.42
CA MET A 1 13.10 1.29 -15.96
C MET A 1 11.80 0.58 -15.68
N GLY A 2 11.83 -0.45 -14.82
CA GLY A 2 10.69 -1.34 -14.57
C GLY A 2 10.29 -1.31 -13.10
N VAL A 3 8.98 -1.37 -12.85
CA VAL A 3 8.42 -1.39 -11.50
C VAL A 3 8.70 -2.74 -10.84
N LYS A 4 9.22 -2.71 -9.60
CA LYS A 4 9.40 -3.87 -8.73
C LYS A 4 8.27 -3.93 -7.71
N TYR A 5 7.78 -5.13 -7.43
CA TYR A 5 6.75 -5.35 -6.42
C TYR A 5 7.33 -6.02 -5.19
N VAL A 6 6.97 -5.52 -4.01
CA VAL A 6 7.40 -6.03 -2.70
C VAL A 6 6.18 -6.31 -1.85
N VAL A 7 6.14 -7.48 -1.22
CA VAL A 7 5.04 -7.90 -0.34
C VAL A 7 5.56 -7.99 1.10
N LEU A 8 4.81 -7.41 2.04
CA LEU A 8 5.09 -7.44 3.47
C LEU A 8 3.83 -7.94 4.19
N ASP A 9 4.00 -8.95 5.04
CA ASP A 9 2.94 -9.60 5.84
C ASP A 9 2.82 -9.05 7.27
N LYS A 10 3.47 -7.92 7.51
CA LYS A 10 3.53 -7.22 8.79
C LYS A 10 3.65 -5.73 8.57
N MET A 11 3.45 -4.99 9.66
CA MET A 11 3.65 -3.54 9.66
C MET A 11 5.08 -3.21 9.16
N PRO A 12 5.22 -2.36 8.13
CA PRO A 12 6.51 -1.89 7.68
C PRO A 12 7.25 -1.12 8.77
N ARG A 13 8.57 -0.97 8.61
CA ARG A 13 9.36 -0.06 9.45
C ARG A 13 8.85 1.38 9.32
N THR A 14 9.12 2.20 10.35
CA THR A 14 8.62 3.58 10.45
C THR A 14 8.95 4.42 9.21
N ASP A 15 10.18 4.32 8.71
CA ASP A 15 10.64 5.04 7.50
C ASP A 15 9.77 4.70 6.27
N LEU A 16 9.50 3.42 6.06
CA LEU A 16 8.67 2.98 4.93
C LEU A 16 7.18 3.34 5.14
N MET A 17 6.70 3.33 6.39
CA MET A 17 5.34 3.77 6.68
C MET A 17 5.13 5.25 6.44
N GLU A 18 6.09 6.11 6.78
CA GLU A 18 6.02 7.54 6.48
C GLU A 18 5.88 7.80 4.97
N VAL A 19 6.62 7.05 4.15
CA VAL A 19 6.52 7.13 2.68
C VAL A 19 5.13 6.68 2.19
N ILE A 20 4.58 5.57 2.73
CA ILE A 20 3.23 5.10 2.38
C ILE A 20 2.17 6.13 2.77
N VAL A 21 2.27 6.71 3.97
CA VAL A 21 1.33 7.74 4.46
C VAL A 21 1.42 9.00 3.60
N SER A 22 2.62 9.44 3.26
CA SER A 22 2.81 10.60 2.38
C SER A 22 2.17 10.37 1.00
N LEU A 23 2.40 9.21 0.39
CA LEU A 23 1.77 8.85 -0.88
C LEU A 23 0.24 8.75 -0.76
N HIS A 24 -0.27 8.16 0.33
CA HIS A 24 -1.71 8.13 0.60
C HIS A 24 -2.30 9.56 0.68
N GLN A 25 -1.66 10.46 1.42
CA GLN A 25 -2.13 11.83 1.59
C GLN A 25 -2.10 12.62 0.28
N ASN A 26 -1.09 12.40 -0.56
CA ASN A 26 -1.01 13.02 -1.88
C ASN A 26 -2.16 12.55 -2.81
N VAL A 27 -2.66 11.33 -2.63
CA VAL A 27 -3.73 10.76 -3.48
C VAL A 27 -5.13 11.05 -2.92
N PHE A 28 -5.31 10.97 -1.59
CA PHE A 28 -6.61 10.99 -0.93
C PHE A 28 -6.82 12.20 -0.01
N GLY A 29 -5.81 13.05 0.20
CA GLY A 29 -5.84 14.17 1.13
C GLY A 29 -5.56 13.77 2.57
N ALA A 30 -5.84 14.67 3.52
CA ALA A 30 -5.63 14.42 4.95
C ALA A 30 -6.48 13.22 5.43
N ASP A 31 -5.83 12.08 5.62
CA ASP A 31 -6.42 10.86 6.16
C ASP A 31 -5.50 10.24 7.22
N ASN A 32 -6.08 9.48 8.16
CA ASN A 32 -5.35 8.82 9.24
C ASN A 32 -5.17 7.33 8.97
N LEU A 33 -4.38 7.02 7.95
CA LEU A 33 -4.13 5.65 7.49
C LEU A 33 -3.58 4.73 8.59
N VAL A 34 -2.68 5.25 9.44
CA VAL A 34 -2.07 4.45 10.52
C VAL A 34 -3.12 4.00 11.53
N ASN A 35 -4.01 4.91 11.95
CA ASN A 35 -5.10 4.56 12.87
C ASN A 35 -6.11 3.59 12.24
N LYS A 36 -6.27 3.62 10.92
CA LYS A 36 -7.16 2.72 10.19
C LYS A 36 -6.66 1.27 10.16
N ILE A 37 -5.34 1.06 10.14
CA ILE A 37 -4.74 -0.28 9.99
C ILE A 37 -4.25 -0.90 11.29
N LYS A 38 -3.97 -0.10 12.34
CA LYS A 38 -3.33 -0.59 13.59
C LYS A 38 -4.05 -1.76 14.29
N ASP A 39 -5.39 -1.80 14.21
CA ASP A 39 -6.21 -2.80 14.90
C ASP A 39 -6.58 -4.00 14.00
N LYS A 40 -6.08 -4.02 12.76
CA LYS A 40 -6.34 -5.10 11.81
C LYS A 40 -5.35 -6.23 11.97
N GLN A 41 -5.86 -7.46 11.93
CA GLN A 41 -5.02 -8.65 12.00
C GLN A 41 -4.52 -9.04 10.61
N LYS A 42 -3.30 -9.62 10.57
CA LYS A 42 -2.66 -10.15 9.35
C LYS A 42 -2.72 -9.16 8.18
N LEU A 43 -2.19 -7.98 8.42
CA LEU A 43 -2.02 -6.96 7.40
C LEU A 43 -1.08 -7.47 6.30
N LEU A 44 -1.46 -7.24 5.05
CA LEU A 44 -0.61 -7.47 3.89
C LEU A 44 -0.44 -6.17 3.13
N PHE A 45 0.80 -5.73 2.98
CA PHE A 45 1.18 -4.58 2.19
C PHE A 45 1.83 -5.07 0.91
N ASN A 46 1.32 -4.59 -0.20
CA ASN A 46 1.92 -4.80 -1.51
C ASN A 46 2.36 -3.44 -2.03
N LEU A 47 3.65 -3.30 -2.29
CA LEU A 47 4.30 -2.05 -2.63
C LEU A 47 4.84 -2.13 -4.05
N ALA A 48 4.73 -1.05 -4.79
CA ALA A 48 5.31 -0.89 -6.12
C ALA A 48 6.40 0.19 -6.07
N LEU A 49 7.60 -0.20 -6.48
CA LEU A 49 8.81 0.61 -6.44
C LEU A 49 9.34 0.83 -7.86
N ASP A 50 9.56 2.07 -8.26
CA ASP A 50 10.33 2.42 -9.45
C ASP A 50 11.70 2.95 -9.00
N GLY A 51 12.71 2.08 -9.03
CA GLY A 51 13.98 2.33 -8.35
C GLY A 51 13.78 2.40 -6.83
N GLU A 52 14.11 3.55 -6.23
CA GLU A 52 13.93 3.83 -4.80
C GLU A 52 12.60 4.53 -4.50
N LYS A 53 11.85 4.95 -5.53
CA LYS A 53 10.59 5.68 -5.36
C LYS A 53 9.43 4.70 -5.16
N LEU A 54 8.68 4.88 -4.07
CA LEU A 54 7.37 4.25 -3.92
C LEU A 54 6.37 4.92 -4.87
N VAL A 55 5.90 4.18 -5.86
CA VAL A 55 4.95 4.65 -6.90
C VAL A 55 3.55 4.11 -6.69
N GLY A 56 3.37 3.13 -5.80
CA GLY A 56 2.06 2.68 -5.38
C GLY A 56 2.10 1.70 -4.22
N TYR A 57 0.96 1.54 -3.58
CA TYR A 57 0.79 0.56 -2.52
C TYR A 57 -0.65 0.04 -2.50
N LYS A 58 -0.81 -1.13 -1.88
CA LYS A 58 -2.10 -1.73 -1.58
C LYS A 58 -2.02 -2.45 -0.25
N ILE A 59 -3.02 -2.25 0.59
CA ILE A 59 -3.14 -2.83 1.92
C ILE A 59 -4.39 -3.69 1.93
N GLY A 60 -4.23 -4.93 2.34
CA GLY A 60 -5.35 -5.77 2.74
C GLY A 60 -5.14 -6.35 4.13
N TYR A 61 -6.20 -6.96 4.65
CA TYR A 61 -6.18 -7.61 5.94
C TYR A 61 -7.10 -8.84 5.93
N GLU A 62 -6.83 -9.77 6.84
CA GLU A 62 -7.72 -10.90 7.06
C GLU A 62 -9.02 -10.41 7.71
N LEU A 63 -10.15 -10.65 7.04
CA LEU A 63 -11.48 -10.36 7.59
C LEU A 63 -11.96 -11.52 8.46
N ASP A 64 -11.73 -12.75 7.99
CA ASP A 64 -11.95 -13.99 8.71
C ASP A 64 -10.98 -15.07 8.18
N LYS A 65 -10.94 -16.25 8.82
CA LYS A 65 -10.00 -17.34 8.50
C LYS A 65 -10.02 -17.78 7.02
N ASN A 66 -11.07 -17.45 6.27
CA ASN A 66 -11.26 -17.84 4.88
C ASN A 66 -11.40 -16.64 3.93
N LYS A 67 -11.33 -15.39 4.42
CA LYS A 67 -11.54 -14.19 3.61
C LYS A 67 -10.46 -13.14 3.84
N PHE A 68 -9.81 -12.77 2.76
CA PHE A 68 -8.88 -11.65 2.71
C PHE A 68 -9.54 -10.45 2.03
N TYR A 69 -9.54 -9.29 2.70
CA TYR A 69 -10.11 -8.07 2.15
C TYR A 69 -9.02 -7.16 1.61
N SER A 70 -9.04 -6.95 0.30
CA SER A 70 -8.24 -5.94 -0.39
C SER A 70 -8.88 -4.56 -0.15
N TRP A 71 -8.31 -3.77 0.76
CA TRP A 71 -8.98 -2.58 1.30
C TRP A 71 -8.61 -1.27 0.63
N LEU A 72 -7.35 -0.84 0.81
CA LEU A 72 -6.92 0.51 0.50
C LEU A 72 -5.71 0.46 -0.40
N GLY A 73 -5.70 1.25 -1.46
CA GLY A 73 -4.55 1.36 -2.33
C GLY A 73 -4.53 2.71 -3.04
N GLY A 74 -3.33 3.24 -3.22
CA GLY A 74 -3.09 4.51 -3.90
C GLY A 74 -1.81 4.39 -4.71
N GLY A 75 -1.84 4.95 -5.91
CA GLY A 75 -0.68 5.04 -6.79
C GLY A 75 -0.42 6.49 -7.17
N ASP A 76 0.84 6.82 -7.39
CA ASP A 76 1.25 8.11 -7.94
C ASP A 76 0.55 8.32 -9.30
N SER A 77 -0.12 9.47 -9.43
CA SER A 77 -0.96 9.75 -10.59
C SER A 77 -0.17 9.87 -11.90
N SER A 78 1.13 10.19 -11.82
CA SER A 78 2.06 10.20 -12.95
C SER A 78 2.32 8.79 -13.53
N TYR A 79 1.96 7.74 -12.79
CA TYR A 79 2.13 6.33 -13.19
C TYR A 79 0.81 5.65 -13.61
N ARG A 80 -0.28 6.42 -13.81
CA ARG A 80 -1.63 5.91 -14.14
C ARG A 80 -1.72 4.98 -15.34
N LYS A 81 -0.84 5.11 -16.34
CA LYS A 81 -0.84 4.24 -17.55
C LYS A 81 0.04 2.99 -17.40
N GLN A 82 0.72 2.81 -16.26
CA GLN A 82 1.60 1.67 -16.01
C GLN A 82 1.04 0.76 -14.91
N CYS A 83 -0.23 0.34 -14.98
CA CYS A 83 -0.81 -0.78 -14.20
C CYS A 83 -0.45 -0.93 -12.70
N VAL A 84 0.02 0.12 -12.00
CA VAL A 84 0.39 0.04 -10.58
C VAL A 84 -0.85 -0.20 -9.69
N ILE A 85 -2.03 0.00 -10.27
CA ILE A 85 -3.34 -0.19 -9.64
C ILE A 85 -3.77 -1.68 -9.64
N SER A 86 -3.17 -2.55 -10.46
CA SER A 86 -3.48 -3.99 -10.53
C SER A 86 -2.63 -4.86 -9.59
N ILE A 87 -2.19 -4.31 -8.46
CA ILE A 87 -1.60 -5.11 -7.40
C ILE A 87 -2.66 -6.10 -6.90
N ASN A 88 -2.52 -7.37 -7.26
CA ASN A 88 -3.37 -8.45 -6.77
C ASN A 88 -2.94 -8.80 -5.34
N ILE A 89 -3.93 -8.93 -4.46
CA ILE A 89 -3.76 -9.41 -3.09
C ILE A 89 -4.49 -10.73 -3.01
#